data_AF-A0A1I7TT63-F1
#
_entry.id   AF-A0A1I7TT63-F1
#
_cell.length_a   1.000
_cell.length_b   1.000
_cell.length_c   1.000
_cell.angle_alpha   90.00
_cell.angle_beta   90.00
_cell.angle_gamma   90.00
#
_symmetry.space_group_name_H-M   'P 1'
#
loop_
_entity.id
_entity.type
_entity.pdbx_description
1 polymer ?
#
loop_
_entity_poly.entity_id
_entity_poly.type
_entity_poly.pdbx_seq_one_letter_code
_entity_poly.pdbx_strand_id
1 'polypeptide(L)'
;MDRFPLFRLPSVAVSEVMKKFHLFDLTILSMCSKKTQKWIKAFHPYRDDFEVGVWLCRDFNSVTITKQNKYLDYRITSNPIHTSHSAKFDNSVVPMSIETHERGYQMNLYFEDEFDGLKVVTEYFCWLFKKDIYSLNYNTSIDLDQAENVMDWVSKRQKRFHSLFADCGITSDDVAEYLFSKVNIGEDAYISLEELSETFEADFEFEGDSFTLYPCPCYDELVTMRGGFDIKRNDGKTATIAYYEEDEINEYDFRMIVWEFQEQ
;
A
#
# COMPACT_ATOMS: atom_id res chain seq x y z
N MET A 1 22.65 -24.74 16.15
CA MET A 1 21.20 -24.55 16.43
C MET A 1 20.37 -25.85 16.35
N ASP A 2 20.94 -27.06 16.29
CA ASP A 2 20.16 -28.33 16.31
C ASP A 2 19.69 -28.78 17.72
N ARG A 3 19.71 -27.87 18.70
CA ARG A 3 19.26 -28.14 20.07
C ARG A 3 17.82 -27.74 20.32
N PHE A 4 17.20 -26.93 19.45
CA PHE A 4 15.81 -26.51 19.67
C PHE A 4 14.85 -27.65 19.29
N PRO A 5 14.02 -28.16 20.22
CA PRO A 5 13.20 -29.36 20.00
C PRO A 5 12.28 -29.30 18.78
N LEU A 6 11.76 -28.11 18.45
CA LEU A 6 10.93 -27.89 17.27
C LEU A 6 11.65 -28.33 15.98
N PHE A 7 12.98 -28.17 15.91
CA PHE A 7 13.77 -28.53 14.72
C PHE A 7 14.08 -30.03 14.58
N ARG A 8 13.66 -30.84 15.54
CA ARG A 8 13.81 -32.30 15.53
C ARG A 8 12.52 -33.04 15.18
N LEU A 9 11.41 -32.31 15.09
CA LEU A 9 10.13 -32.89 14.71
C LEU A 9 10.15 -33.30 13.22
N PRO A 10 9.45 -34.38 12.85
CA PRO A 10 9.18 -34.71 11.46
C PRO A 10 8.45 -33.58 10.75
N SER A 11 8.65 -33.42 9.44
CA SER A 11 8.10 -32.30 8.65
C SER A 11 6.58 -32.13 8.78
N VAL A 12 5.83 -33.22 8.90
CA VAL A 12 4.37 -33.18 9.11
C VAL A 12 4.03 -32.54 10.46
N ALA A 13 4.68 -32.99 11.54
CA ALA A 13 4.45 -32.45 12.88
C ALA A 13 4.87 -30.97 12.98
N VAL A 14 5.97 -30.59 12.33
CA VAL A 14 6.38 -29.19 12.20
C VAL A 14 5.29 -28.37 11.51
N SER A 15 4.77 -28.86 10.38
CA SER A 15 3.72 -28.16 9.63
C SER A 15 2.47 -27.92 10.47
N GLU A 16 2.01 -28.95 11.21
CA GLU A 16 0.86 -28.82 12.10
C GLU A 16 1.10 -27.85 13.25
N VAL A 17 2.31 -27.84 13.82
CA VAL A 17 2.69 -26.87 14.84
C VAL A 17 2.73 -25.44 14.26
N MET A 18 3.30 -25.25 13.08
CA MET A 18 3.35 -23.93 12.41
C MET A 18 1.95 -23.35 12.13
N LYS A 19 0.95 -24.18 11.83
CA LYS A 19 -0.45 -23.75 11.64
C LYS A 19 -1.10 -23.18 12.91
N LYS A 20 -0.51 -23.44 14.09
CA LYS A 20 -1.02 -22.97 15.39
C LYS A 20 -0.41 -21.64 15.82
N PHE A 21 0.67 -21.19 15.19
CA PHE A 21 1.29 -19.91 15.52
C PHE A 21 0.46 -18.74 14.99
N HIS A 22 0.40 -17.65 15.76
CA HIS A 22 -0.14 -16.41 15.22
C HIS A 22 0.76 -15.87 14.09
N LEU A 23 0.18 -15.09 13.18
CA LEU A 23 0.93 -14.49 12.07
C LEU A 23 2.15 -13.70 12.57
N PHE A 24 1.96 -12.95 13.66
CA PHE A 24 3.05 -12.19 14.28
C PHE A 24 4.20 -13.11 14.70
N ASP A 25 3.90 -14.19 15.43
CA ASP A 25 4.92 -15.13 15.87
C ASP A 25 5.64 -15.81 14.70
N LEU A 26 4.91 -16.12 13.61
CA LEU A 26 5.52 -16.66 12.39
C LEU A 26 6.53 -15.68 11.81
N THR A 27 6.19 -14.40 11.71
CA THR A 27 7.08 -13.38 11.14
C THR A 27 8.32 -13.16 12.03
N ILE A 28 8.14 -13.11 13.35
CA ILE A 28 9.26 -13.06 14.32
C ILE A 28 10.17 -14.28 14.14
N LEU A 29 9.57 -15.46 14.06
CA LEU A 29 10.30 -16.72 13.94
C LEU A 29 11.05 -16.78 12.60
N SER A 30 10.48 -16.27 11.50
CA SER A 30 11.15 -16.22 10.20
C SER A 30 12.38 -15.31 10.20
N MET A 31 12.35 -14.25 11.01
CA MET A 31 13.47 -13.31 11.17
C MET A 31 14.56 -13.79 12.15
N CYS A 32 14.34 -14.89 12.88
CA CYS A 32 15.34 -15.41 13.83
C CYS A 32 16.46 -16.24 13.14
N SER A 33 16.13 -16.98 12.07
CA SER A 33 17.10 -17.87 11.42
C SER A 33 16.73 -18.25 9.97
N LYS A 34 17.73 -18.54 9.14
CA LYS A 34 17.51 -19.07 7.78
C LYS A 34 16.76 -20.41 7.77
N LYS A 35 16.85 -21.22 8.85
CA LYS A 35 16.15 -22.51 8.96
C LYS A 35 14.65 -22.32 9.15
N THR A 36 14.26 -21.47 10.10
CA THR A 36 12.85 -21.12 10.35
C THR A 36 12.22 -20.40 9.17
N GLN A 37 12.97 -19.48 8.55
CA GLN A 37 12.56 -18.80 7.32
C GLN A 37 12.19 -19.78 6.20
N LYS A 38 13.06 -20.78 5.92
CA LYS A 38 12.80 -21.82 4.90
C LYS A 38 11.58 -22.69 5.26
N TRP A 39 11.40 -23.02 6.53
CA TRP A 39 10.28 -23.82 7.00
C TRP A 39 8.95 -23.08 6.85
N ILE A 40 8.88 -21.82 7.27
CA ILE A 40 7.67 -21.01 7.15
C ILE A 40 7.29 -20.85 5.67
N LYS A 41 8.28 -20.59 4.80
CA LYS A 41 8.07 -20.55 3.35
C LYS A 41 7.55 -21.88 2.77
N ALA A 42 8.00 -23.02 3.29
CA ALA A 42 7.62 -24.35 2.80
C ALA A 42 6.25 -24.79 3.30
N PHE A 43 6.01 -24.65 4.60
CA PHE A 43 4.80 -25.13 5.27
C PHE A 43 3.66 -24.13 5.23
N HIS A 44 3.93 -22.88 4.82
CA HIS A 44 3.03 -21.76 4.60
C HIS A 44 1.59 -22.06 5.03
N PRO A 45 1.29 -21.91 6.34
CA PRO A 45 0.04 -22.41 6.90
C PRO A 45 -1.23 -21.67 6.44
N TYR A 46 -1.09 -20.56 5.71
CA TYR A 46 -2.16 -19.58 5.46
C TYR A 46 -2.13 -19.02 4.01
N ARG A 47 -2.14 -19.89 3.01
CA ARG A 47 -1.82 -19.53 1.61
C ARG A 47 -2.71 -18.44 1.00
N ASP A 48 -3.94 -18.28 1.47
CA ASP A 48 -4.96 -17.61 0.65
C ASP A 48 -5.51 -16.30 1.25
N ASP A 49 -5.25 -15.96 2.52
CA ASP A 49 -5.97 -14.85 3.19
C ASP A 49 -5.09 -13.66 3.63
N PHE A 50 -3.83 -13.56 3.17
CA PHE A 50 -2.96 -12.43 3.52
C PHE A 50 -2.72 -11.50 2.36
N GLU A 51 -2.75 -10.21 2.68
CA GLU A 51 -2.43 -9.12 1.78
C GLU A 51 -1.15 -8.44 2.26
N VAL A 52 -0.25 -8.15 1.33
CA VAL A 52 0.96 -7.35 1.59
C VAL A 52 0.68 -5.93 1.13
N GLY A 53 0.59 -5.00 2.06
CA GLY A 53 0.41 -3.58 1.76
C GLY A 53 1.70 -2.81 1.95
N VAL A 54 2.01 -1.90 1.03
CA VAL A 54 3.14 -0.97 1.14
C VAL A 54 2.61 0.42 1.40
N TRP A 55 3.18 1.10 2.39
CA TRP A 55 2.78 2.44 2.83
C TRP A 55 3.98 3.37 2.78
N LEU A 56 3.83 4.46 2.02
CA LEU A 56 4.79 5.56 1.93
C LEU A 56 4.11 6.82 2.43
N CYS A 57 4.33 7.17 3.69
CA CYS A 57 3.65 8.28 4.35
C CYS A 57 4.66 9.31 4.85
N ARG A 58 4.19 10.55 5.10
CA ARG A 58 5.06 11.68 5.46
C ARG A 58 5.89 11.40 6.69
N ASP A 59 5.23 10.77 7.65
CA ASP A 59 5.78 10.52 8.98
C ASP A 59 6.24 9.06 9.15
N PHE A 60 5.97 8.20 8.16
CA PHE A 60 6.34 6.79 8.22
C PHE A 60 6.35 6.08 6.88
N ASN A 61 7.31 5.18 6.74
CA ASN A 61 7.27 4.14 5.73
C ASN A 61 6.95 2.81 6.42
N SER A 62 6.06 2.01 5.85
CA SER A 62 5.79 0.69 6.41
C SER A 62 5.39 -0.37 5.39
N VAL A 63 5.64 -1.62 5.77
CA VAL A 63 5.07 -2.79 5.11
C VAL A 63 4.07 -3.40 6.06
N THR A 64 2.93 -3.80 5.53
CA THR A 64 1.81 -4.30 6.32
C THR A 64 1.44 -5.69 5.86
N ILE A 65 1.07 -6.54 6.81
CA ILE A 65 0.49 -7.85 6.51
C ILE A 65 -0.88 -7.91 7.16
N THR A 66 -1.92 -7.99 6.33
CA THR A 66 -3.31 -7.95 6.77
C THR A 66 -3.99 -9.29 6.56
N LYS A 67 -4.79 -9.73 7.53
CA LYS A 67 -5.76 -10.84 7.39
C LYS A 67 -6.95 -10.63 8.29
N GLN A 68 -8.16 -10.63 7.71
CA GLN A 68 -9.43 -10.66 8.45
C GLN A 68 -9.43 -9.69 9.66
N ASN A 69 -9.06 -8.43 9.43
CA ASN A 69 -8.93 -7.34 10.41
C ASN A 69 -7.77 -7.43 11.40
N LYS A 70 -6.86 -8.40 11.26
CA LYS A 70 -5.57 -8.38 11.96
C LYS A 70 -4.54 -7.69 11.10
N TYR A 71 -3.85 -6.74 11.70
CA TYR A 71 -2.87 -5.88 11.06
C TYR A 71 -1.52 -6.04 11.76
N LEU A 72 -0.50 -6.39 11.00
CA LEU A 72 0.89 -6.33 11.44
C LEU A 72 1.59 -5.21 10.69
N ASP A 73 2.17 -4.29 11.44
CA ASP A 73 2.87 -3.14 10.90
C ASP A 73 4.38 -3.32 11.06
N TYR A 74 5.11 -3.20 9.97
CA TYR A 74 6.57 -3.19 9.96
C TYR A 74 7.01 -1.81 9.51
N ARG A 75 7.20 -0.92 10.49
CA ARG A 75 7.59 0.47 10.28
C ARG A 75 9.09 0.56 10.05
N ILE A 76 9.48 1.20 8.97
CA ILE A 76 10.86 1.51 8.65
C ILE A 76 11.18 2.86 9.27
N THR A 77 12.33 2.95 9.94
CA THR A 77 12.77 4.21 10.55
C THR A 77 14.27 4.39 10.42
N SER A 78 14.67 5.63 10.15
CA SER A 78 16.06 6.10 10.22
C SER A 78 16.47 6.57 11.62
N ASN A 79 15.54 6.53 12.59
CA ASN A 79 15.85 6.86 13.98
C ASN A 79 16.56 5.66 14.66
N PRO A 80 17.76 5.86 15.24
CA PRO A 80 18.50 4.79 15.88
C PRO A 80 17.68 4.07 16.96
N ILE A 81 17.61 2.74 16.86
CA ILE A 81 16.93 1.89 17.83
C ILE A 81 17.94 1.38 18.86
N HIS A 82 17.81 1.83 20.11
CA HIS A 82 18.66 1.41 21.22
C HIS A 82 18.13 0.14 21.91
N THR A 83 18.10 -0.98 21.18
CA THR A 83 17.72 -2.29 21.73
C THR A 83 18.78 -3.35 21.41
N SER A 84 18.74 -4.49 22.11
CA SER A 84 19.53 -5.68 21.76
C SER A 84 18.82 -6.60 20.76
N HIS A 85 17.59 -6.25 20.35
CA HIS A 85 16.80 -7.07 19.44
C HIS A 85 17.16 -6.75 17.99
N SER A 86 17.22 -7.80 17.17
CA SER A 86 17.48 -7.67 15.74
C SER A 86 16.66 -8.67 14.93
N ALA A 87 16.26 -8.24 13.75
CA ALA A 87 15.62 -9.05 12.72
C ALA A 87 16.62 -9.43 11.65
N LYS A 88 16.53 -10.65 11.13
CA LYS A 88 17.36 -11.08 9.98
C LYS A 88 16.56 -11.00 8.70
N PHE A 89 17.05 -10.16 7.79
CA PHE A 89 16.57 -10.03 6.43
C PHE A 89 17.68 -10.50 5.49
N ASP A 90 17.54 -11.72 4.96
CA ASP A 90 18.55 -12.42 4.15
C ASP A 90 19.97 -12.44 4.77
N ASN A 91 20.86 -11.56 4.33
CA ASN A 91 22.24 -11.43 4.83
C ASN A 91 22.43 -10.22 5.77
N SER A 92 21.38 -9.43 6.01
CA SER A 92 21.39 -8.26 6.86
C SER A 92 20.80 -8.57 8.24
N VAL A 93 21.40 -7.97 9.26
CA VAL A 93 20.89 -7.98 10.64
C VAL A 93 20.47 -6.56 10.96
N VAL A 94 19.17 -6.38 11.14
CA VAL A 94 18.52 -5.07 11.27
C VAL A 94 18.10 -4.87 12.73
N PRO A 95 18.55 -3.80 13.42
CA PRO A 95 18.05 -3.47 14.75
C PRO A 95 16.53 -3.27 14.73
N MET A 96 15.85 -3.73 15.79
CA MET A 96 14.39 -3.65 15.84
C MET A 96 13.85 -3.35 17.24
N SER A 97 12.67 -2.75 17.31
CA SER A 97 11.85 -2.70 18.52
C SER A 97 10.43 -3.19 18.21
N ILE A 98 9.70 -3.61 19.25
CA ILE A 98 8.31 -4.04 19.13
C ILE A 98 7.49 -3.18 20.08
N GLU A 99 6.46 -2.57 19.53
CA GLU A 99 5.44 -1.82 20.24
C GLU A 99 4.09 -2.54 20.09
N THR A 100 3.25 -2.44 21.11
CA THR A 100 1.90 -3.01 21.09
C THR A 100 0.91 -1.86 21.08
N HIS A 101 -0.02 -1.89 20.13
CA HIS A 101 -1.10 -0.91 20.01
C HIS A 101 -2.46 -1.63 20.02
N GLU A 102 -3.55 -0.88 20.14
CA GLU A 102 -4.90 -1.44 20.19
C GLU A 102 -5.26 -2.29 18.95
N ARG A 103 -4.72 -1.94 17.78
CA ARG A 103 -4.98 -2.60 16.50
C ARG A 103 -4.03 -3.77 16.18
N GLY A 104 -2.98 -4.00 16.96
CA GLY A 104 -2.02 -5.07 16.71
C GLY A 104 -0.59 -4.78 17.19
N TYR A 105 0.36 -5.43 16.52
CA TYR A 105 1.79 -5.26 16.80
C TYR A 105 2.42 -4.35 15.76
N GLN A 106 3.20 -3.37 16.22
CA GLN A 106 4.07 -2.56 15.39
C GLN A 106 5.52 -2.98 15.65
N MET A 107 6.23 -3.34 14.60
CA MET A 107 7.66 -3.59 14.63
C MET A 107 8.38 -2.43 13.96
N ASN A 108 9.24 -1.74 14.70
CA ASN A 108 10.10 -0.73 14.11
C ASN A 108 11.42 -1.38 13.67
N LEU A 109 11.85 -1.10 12.45
CA LEU A 109 13.04 -1.65 11.82
C LEU A 109 13.97 -0.50 11.42
N TYR A 110 15.20 -0.52 11.92
CA TYR A 110 16.17 0.53 11.65
C TYR A 110 16.87 0.34 10.29
N PHE A 111 16.76 1.33 9.41
CA PHE A 111 17.53 1.40 8.17
C PHE A 111 18.10 2.80 8.00
N GLU A 112 19.33 2.92 7.50
CA GLU A 112 19.95 4.22 7.23
C GLU A 112 19.16 5.01 6.16
N ASP A 113 18.70 4.29 5.13
CA ASP A 113 17.80 4.79 4.11
C ASP A 113 16.43 4.08 4.24
N GLU A 114 15.38 4.84 4.51
CA GLU A 114 14.06 4.28 4.76
C GLU A 114 13.42 3.66 3.52
N PHE A 115 13.70 4.20 2.33
CA PHE A 115 13.14 3.69 1.09
C PHE A 115 13.81 2.36 0.70
N ASP A 116 15.12 2.24 0.89
CA ASP A 116 15.82 0.96 0.73
C ASP A 116 15.39 -0.05 1.79
N GLY A 117 15.14 0.40 3.03
CA GLY A 117 14.53 -0.44 4.05
C GLY A 117 13.16 -0.96 3.64
N LEU A 118 12.31 -0.10 3.09
CA LEU A 118 10.98 -0.46 2.59
C LEU A 118 11.07 -1.53 1.50
N LYS A 119 11.98 -1.39 0.53
CA LYS A 119 12.23 -2.39 -0.51
C LYS A 119 12.66 -3.73 0.09
N VAL A 120 13.63 -3.73 1.01
CA VAL A 120 14.16 -4.94 1.65
C VAL A 120 13.06 -5.70 2.38
N VAL A 121 12.25 -5.00 3.17
CA VAL A 121 11.16 -5.60 3.96
C VAL A 121 10.03 -6.10 3.04
N THR A 122 9.67 -5.32 2.02
CA THR A 122 8.66 -5.70 1.02
C THR A 122 9.05 -6.97 0.28
N GLU A 123 10.28 -7.01 -0.26
CA GLU A 123 10.79 -8.18 -0.99
C GLU A 123 10.88 -9.40 -0.09
N TYR A 124 11.28 -9.22 1.18
CA TYR A 124 11.31 -10.31 2.14
C TYR A 124 9.94 -10.94 2.35
N PHE A 125 8.90 -10.14 2.61
CA PHE A 125 7.56 -10.68 2.88
C PHE A 125 6.90 -11.23 1.63
N CYS A 126 7.05 -10.56 0.48
CA CYS A 126 6.60 -11.09 -0.81
C CYS A 126 7.25 -12.44 -1.11
N TRP A 127 8.56 -12.59 -0.88
CA TRP A 127 9.30 -13.85 -1.05
C TRP A 127 8.90 -14.93 -0.03
N LEU A 128 8.66 -14.54 1.22
CA LEU A 128 8.33 -15.46 2.33
C LEU A 128 6.94 -16.04 2.12
N PHE A 129 5.99 -15.17 1.76
CA PHE A 129 4.60 -15.52 1.58
C PHE A 129 4.25 -15.93 0.14
N LYS A 130 5.16 -15.74 -0.81
CA LYS A 130 4.92 -15.97 -2.25
C LYS A 130 3.68 -15.20 -2.74
N LYS A 131 3.62 -13.93 -2.35
CA LYS A 131 2.56 -12.99 -2.70
C LYS A 131 3.19 -11.80 -3.39
N ASP A 132 2.41 -11.20 -4.29
CA ASP A 132 2.71 -9.87 -4.81
C ASP A 132 2.22 -8.79 -3.85
N ILE A 133 2.62 -7.55 -4.10
CA ILE A 133 2.05 -6.41 -3.35
C ILE A 133 0.57 -6.36 -3.72
N TYR A 134 -0.26 -6.31 -2.70
CA TYR A 134 -1.70 -6.23 -2.86
C TYR A 134 -2.16 -4.78 -3.01
N SER A 135 -1.71 -3.93 -2.07
CA SER A 135 -2.06 -2.51 -2.04
C SER A 135 -0.81 -1.64 -1.97
N LEU A 136 -0.77 -0.59 -2.78
CA LEU A 136 0.19 0.49 -2.66
C LEU A 136 -0.53 1.72 -2.11
N ASN A 137 -0.05 2.24 -0.99
CA ASN A 137 -0.59 3.43 -0.34
C ASN A 137 0.54 4.45 -0.27
N TYR A 138 0.28 5.66 -0.74
CA TYR A 138 1.17 6.79 -0.51
C TYR A 138 0.36 7.98 -0.03
N ASN A 139 0.69 8.45 1.17
CA ASN A 139 0.01 9.52 1.89
C ASN A 139 1.03 10.60 2.24
N THR A 140 1.23 11.54 1.31
CA THR A 140 2.27 12.56 1.40
C THR A 140 2.02 13.67 0.39
N SER A 141 2.44 14.90 0.72
CA SER A 141 2.73 15.96 -0.27
C SER A 141 3.92 15.55 -1.15
N ILE A 142 3.72 14.52 -1.99
CA ILE A 142 4.72 13.90 -2.85
C ILE A 142 5.17 14.91 -3.89
N ASP A 143 6.48 15.07 -4.05
CA ASP A 143 7.05 15.72 -5.23
C ASP A 143 7.18 14.74 -6.39
N LEU A 144 7.33 15.27 -7.61
CA LEU A 144 7.37 14.46 -8.82
C LEU A 144 8.49 13.40 -8.79
N ASP A 145 9.67 13.75 -8.28
CA ASP A 145 10.81 12.82 -8.19
C ASP A 145 10.47 11.63 -7.28
N GLN A 146 9.81 11.87 -6.15
CA GLN A 146 9.36 10.81 -5.24
C GLN A 146 8.27 9.94 -5.86
N ALA A 147 7.26 10.55 -6.52
CA ALA A 147 6.22 9.82 -7.23
C ALA A 147 6.83 8.90 -8.29
N GLU A 148 7.74 9.44 -9.10
CA GLU A 148 8.44 8.70 -10.13
C GLU A 148 9.24 7.55 -9.54
N ASN A 149 10.06 7.80 -8.51
CA ASN A 149 10.90 6.78 -7.89
C ASN A 149 10.09 5.59 -7.32
N VAL A 150 8.98 5.88 -6.64
CA VAL A 150 8.09 4.84 -6.10
C VAL A 150 7.47 4.04 -7.24
N MET A 151 6.86 4.73 -8.20
CA MET A 151 6.15 4.10 -9.32
C MET A 151 7.10 3.30 -10.21
N ASP A 152 8.32 3.78 -10.42
CA ASP A 152 9.36 3.06 -11.15
C ASP A 152 9.75 1.76 -10.45
N TRP A 153 9.92 1.81 -9.13
CA TRP A 153 10.24 0.63 -8.34
C TRP A 153 9.11 -0.39 -8.39
N VAL A 154 7.88 0.04 -8.11
CA VAL A 154 6.74 -0.88 -8.04
C VAL A 154 6.36 -1.43 -9.43
N SER A 155 6.48 -0.65 -10.49
CA SER A 155 6.22 -1.08 -11.87
C SER A 155 7.23 -2.10 -12.38
N LYS A 156 8.49 -2.01 -11.93
CA LYS A 156 9.52 -3.03 -12.22
C LYS A 156 9.21 -4.35 -11.51
N ARG A 157 8.50 -4.30 -10.39
CA ARG A 157 8.16 -5.46 -9.58
C ARG A 157 6.94 -6.21 -10.12
N GLN A 158 5.85 -5.51 -10.46
CA GLN A 158 4.62 -6.12 -10.95
C GLN A 158 3.83 -5.17 -11.85
N LYS A 159 2.98 -5.74 -12.71
CA LYS A 159 2.23 -4.99 -13.73
C LYS A 159 0.99 -4.28 -13.19
N ARG A 160 0.30 -4.90 -12.23
CA ARG A 160 -0.92 -4.37 -11.59
C ARG A 160 -0.93 -4.72 -10.11
N PHE A 161 -1.57 -3.87 -9.32
CA PHE A 161 -1.91 -4.06 -7.90
C PHE A 161 -3.42 -4.11 -7.78
N HIS A 162 -3.92 -4.75 -6.73
CA HIS A 162 -5.35 -4.72 -6.47
C HIS A 162 -5.79 -3.31 -6.09
N SER A 163 -5.09 -2.66 -5.17
CA SER A 163 -5.46 -1.30 -4.75
C SER A 163 -4.30 -0.30 -4.85
N LEU A 164 -4.61 0.87 -5.40
CA LEU A 164 -3.75 2.05 -5.44
C LEU A 164 -4.43 3.15 -4.63
N PHE A 165 -3.79 3.58 -3.54
CA PHE A 165 -4.25 4.69 -2.73
C PHE A 165 -3.21 5.81 -2.79
N ALA A 166 -3.60 6.92 -3.40
CA ALA A 166 -2.83 8.14 -3.54
C ALA A 166 -3.50 9.23 -2.73
N ASP A 167 -2.95 9.60 -1.59
CA ASP A 167 -3.36 10.79 -0.85
C ASP A 167 -2.24 11.82 -0.90
N CYS A 168 -2.39 12.77 -1.83
CA CYS A 168 -1.30 13.68 -2.15
C CYS A 168 -1.44 15.06 -1.52
N GLY A 169 -2.54 15.34 -0.83
CA GLY A 169 -2.83 16.66 -0.26
C GLY A 169 -2.71 17.77 -1.32
N ILE A 170 -2.11 18.90 -0.91
CA ILE A 170 -1.65 19.95 -1.84
C ILE A 170 -0.45 19.44 -2.64
N THR A 171 -0.61 19.37 -3.96
CA THR A 171 0.45 18.91 -4.88
C THR A 171 0.49 19.78 -6.14
N SER A 172 1.49 19.59 -7.01
CA SER A 172 1.53 20.30 -8.28
C SER A 172 0.70 19.59 -9.36
N ASP A 173 0.23 20.37 -10.33
CA ASP A 173 -0.44 19.84 -11.53
C ASP A 173 0.41 18.75 -12.22
N ASP A 174 1.74 18.93 -12.30
CA ASP A 174 2.66 17.93 -12.87
C ASP A 174 2.59 16.57 -12.14
N VAL A 175 2.48 16.58 -10.81
CA VAL A 175 2.36 15.36 -10.01
C VAL A 175 1.00 14.71 -10.25
N ALA A 176 -0.07 15.51 -10.29
CA ALA A 176 -1.41 15.01 -10.58
C ALA A 176 -1.48 14.36 -11.98
N GLU A 177 -0.98 15.03 -13.03
CA GLU A 177 -0.86 14.47 -14.38
C GLU A 177 -0.07 13.17 -14.40
N TYR A 178 1.07 13.15 -13.70
CA TYR A 178 1.89 11.94 -13.59
C TYR A 178 1.11 10.78 -12.96
N LEU A 179 0.41 11.02 -11.85
CA LEU A 179 -0.38 10.00 -11.17
C LEU A 179 -1.52 9.47 -12.05
N PHE A 180 -2.24 10.35 -12.75
CA PHE A 180 -3.26 9.95 -13.72
C PHE A 180 -2.65 9.14 -14.87
N SER A 181 -1.45 9.46 -15.32
CA SER A 181 -0.76 8.66 -16.35
C SER A 181 -0.43 7.22 -15.90
N LYS A 182 -0.41 6.98 -14.59
CA LYS A 182 -0.07 5.68 -13.98
C LYS A 182 -1.23 4.98 -13.27
N VAL A 183 -2.42 5.58 -13.25
CA VAL A 183 -3.57 5.09 -12.48
C VAL A 183 -3.97 3.65 -12.82
N ASN A 184 -3.74 3.22 -14.06
CA ASN A 184 -4.04 1.86 -14.54
C ASN A 184 -3.18 0.76 -13.92
N ILE A 185 -2.19 1.12 -13.11
CA ILE A 185 -1.45 0.15 -12.31
C ILE A 185 -2.32 -0.42 -11.18
N GLY A 186 -3.37 0.27 -10.75
CA GLY A 186 -4.38 -0.25 -9.82
C GLY A 186 -5.55 -0.93 -10.54
N GLU A 187 -6.14 -1.94 -9.92
CA GLU A 187 -7.50 -2.41 -10.25
C GLU A 187 -8.53 -1.48 -9.61
N ASP A 188 -8.35 -1.18 -8.33
CA ASP A 188 -9.08 -0.15 -7.59
C ASP A 188 -8.14 1.02 -7.32
N ALA A 189 -8.45 2.18 -7.87
CA ALA A 189 -7.65 3.39 -7.73
C ALA A 189 -8.41 4.47 -6.95
N TYR A 190 -7.81 4.92 -5.87
CA TYR A 190 -8.29 5.98 -5.00
C TYR A 190 -7.26 7.10 -5.02
N ILE A 191 -7.67 8.26 -5.54
CA ILE A 191 -6.81 9.44 -5.62
C ILE A 191 -7.47 10.59 -4.85
N SER A 192 -6.70 11.20 -3.96
CA SER A 192 -7.05 12.37 -3.17
C SER A 192 -6.08 13.49 -3.49
N LEU A 193 -6.63 14.59 -4.00
CA LEU A 193 -5.92 15.81 -4.40
C LEU A 193 -6.67 16.99 -3.77
N GLU A 194 -5.99 17.78 -2.93
CA GLU A 194 -6.64 18.85 -2.17
C GLU A 194 -6.65 20.20 -2.92
N GLU A 195 -5.54 20.60 -3.52
CA GLU A 195 -5.46 21.86 -4.27
C GLU A 195 -4.70 21.64 -5.58
N LEU A 196 -5.42 21.79 -6.70
CA LEU A 196 -4.86 21.86 -8.06
C LEU A 196 -5.11 23.27 -8.62
N SER A 197 -4.42 23.63 -9.70
CA SER A 197 -4.69 24.92 -10.35
C SER A 197 -6.11 24.99 -10.91
N GLU A 198 -6.70 26.20 -10.98
CA GLU A 198 -8.04 26.41 -11.55
C GLU A 198 -8.12 26.06 -13.04
N THR A 199 -6.97 25.91 -13.69
CA THR A 199 -6.83 25.56 -15.11
C THR A 199 -6.43 24.12 -15.34
N PHE A 200 -6.35 23.32 -14.27
CA PHE A 200 -5.96 21.92 -14.37
C PHE A 200 -7.01 21.12 -15.14
N GLU A 201 -6.56 20.43 -16.18
CA GLU A 201 -7.35 19.49 -16.96
C GLU A 201 -6.53 18.22 -17.14
N ALA A 202 -7.15 17.05 -16.96
CA ALA A 202 -6.48 15.76 -17.13
C ALA A 202 -7.33 14.81 -17.98
N ASP A 203 -6.74 14.35 -19.08
CA ASP A 203 -7.30 13.32 -19.94
C ASP A 203 -6.64 11.97 -19.64
N PHE A 204 -7.42 10.98 -19.21
CA PHE A 204 -6.93 9.62 -19.04
C PHE A 204 -8.03 8.57 -19.28
N GLU A 205 -7.61 7.38 -19.69
CA GLU A 205 -8.47 6.20 -19.75
C GLU A 205 -8.18 5.32 -18.53
N PHE A 206 -9.23 4.81 -17.88
CA PHE A 206 -9.11 3.89 -16.74
C PHE A 206 -9.65 2.51 -17.08
N GLU A 207 -8.79 1.50 -16.92
CA GLU A 207 -9.06 0.08 -17.24
C GLU A 207 -9.22 -0.79 -15.98
N GLY A 208 -9.36 -0.19 -14.80
CA GLY A 208 -9.62 -0.92 -13.55
C GLY A 208 -11.10 -1.12 -13.27
N ASP A 209 -11.37 -1.73 -12.10
CA ASP A 209 -12.72 -2.06 -11.64
C ASP A 209 -13.40 -0.85 -10.97
N SER A 210 -12.64 -0.08 -10.19
CA SER A 210 -13.12 1.12 -9.52
C SER A 210 -12.11 2.26 -9.58
N PHE A 211 -12.57 3.44 -9.98
CA PHE A 211 -11.81 4.68 -9.85
C PHE A 211 -12.57 5.63 -8.94
N THR A 212 -11.86 6.22 -7.99
CA THR A 212 -12.42 7.12 -7.01
C THR A 212 -11.51 8.32 -6.85
N LEU A 213 -12.08 9.50 -7.05
CA LEU A 213 -11.42 10.78 -6.89
C LEU A 213 -12.15 11.54 -5.79
N TYR A 214 -11.41 11.93 -4.76
CA TYR A 214 -11.94 12.46 -3.51
C TYR A 214 -11.18 13.71 -3.08
N PRO A 215 -11.75 14.50 -2.17
CA PRO A 215 -11.07 14.91 -0.95
C PRO A 215 -11.04 13.77 0.10
N CYS A 216 -9.87 13.43 0.67
CA CYS A 216 -9.60 12.24 1.53
C CYS A 216 -10.67 11.99 2.63
N PRO A 217 -11.13 10.73 2.85
CA PRO A 217 -11.97 10.35 3.99
C PRO A 217 -11.30 10.48 5.37
N CYS A 218 -10.02 10.82 5.37
CA CYS A 218 -9.06 10.76 6.47
C CYS A 218 -9.07 12.05 7.30
N TYR A 219 -9.62 13.10 6.71
CA TYR A 219 -9.77 14.42 7.28
C TYR A 219 -11.26 14.78 7.19
N ASP A 220 -11.87 15.14 8.30
CA ASP A 220 -13.27 15.63 8.39
C ASP A 220 -13.43 17.03 7.74
N GLU A 221 -12.57 17.41 6.79
CA GLU A 221 -12.63 18.68 6.08
C GLU A 221 -12.93 18.44 4.59
N LEU A 222 -14.06 19.02 4.16
CA LEU A 222 -14.48 19.05 2.76
C LEU A 222 -13.51 19.90 1.95
N VAL A 223 -12.65 19.26 1.16
CA VAL A 223 -11.81 19.99 0.20
C VAL A 223 -12.54 20.12 -1.13
N THR A 224 -12.56 21.34 -1.67
CA THR A 224 -13.30 21.71 -2.87
C THR A 224 -12.50 21.29 -4.10
N MET A 225 -12.94 20.23 -4.78
CA MET A 225 -12.48 19.94 -6.13
C MET A 225 -13.11 20.93 -7.12
N ARG A 226 -12.30 21.80 -7.72
CA ARG A 226 -12.74 22.74 -8.77
C ARG A 226 -12.32 22.20 -10.14
N GLY A 227 -13.26 22.16 -11.08
CA GLY A 227 -13.03 21.67 -12.45
C GLY A 227 -14.04 20.61 -12.89
N GLY A 228 -14.05 20.32 -14.19
CA GLY A 228 -14.80 19.21 -14.77
C GLY A 228 -13.84 18.11 -15.25
N PHE A 229 -14.20 16.84 -15.07
CA PHE A 229 -13.36 15.71 -15.49
C PHE A 229 -14.14 14.77 -16.38
N ASP A 230 -13.59 14.43 -17.55
CA ASP A 230 -14.17 13.43 -18.44
C ASP A 230 -13.61 12.04 -18.12
N ILE A 231 -14.48 11.12 -17.74
CA ILE A 231 -14.17 9.70 -17.53
C ILE A 231 -14.69 8.92 -18.71
N LYS A 232 -13.80 8.33 -19.51
CA LYS A 232 -14.17 7.46 -20.63
C LYS A 232 -14.11 5.99 -20.22
N ARG A 233 -15.26 5.32 -20.30
CA ARG A 233 -15.44 3.89 -20.00
C ARG A 233 -14.99 3.01 -21.18
N ASN A 234 -14.66 1.75 -20.90
CA ASN A 234 -14.31 0.73 -21.90
C ASN A 234 -15.42 0.45 -22.95
N ASP A 235 -16.67 0.83 -22.67
CA ASP A 235 -17.79 0.74 -23.61
C ASP A 235 -17.89 1.97 -24.55
N GLY A 236 -16.92 2.88 -24.49
CA GLY A 236 -16.84 4.09 -25.31
C GLY A 236 -17.66 5.27 -24.76
N LYS A 237 -18.32 5.13 -23.60
CA LYS A 237 -19.11 6.22 -23.00
C LYS A 237 -18.23 7.16 -22.19
N THR A 238 -18.41 8.46 -22.41
CA THR A 238 -17.81 9.51 -21.56
C THR A 238 -18.82 9.92 -20.49
N ALA A 239 -18.38 9.97 -19.24
CA ALA A 239 -19.09 10.58 -18.13
C ALA A 239 -18.31 11.83 -17.69
N THR A 240 -18.96 12.99 -17.73
CA THR A 240 -18.34 14.23 -17.25
C THR A 240 -18.75 14.42 -15.80
N ILE A 241 -17.77 14.51 -14.90
CA ILE A 241 -17.98 15.01 -13.55
C ILE A 241 -17.96 16.54 -13.67
N ALA A 242 -19.08 17.20 -13.37
CA ALA A 242 -19.19 18.65 -13.40
C ALA A 242 -19.61 19.17 -12.03
N TYR A 243 -18.92 20.20 -11.55
CA TYR A 243 -19.25 20.91 -10.32
C TYR A 243 -20.25 22.04 -10.62
N TYR A 244 -21.28 22.19 -9.81
CA TYR A 244 -22.19 23.33 -9.83
C TYR A 244 -22.23 23.97 -8.44
N GLU A 245 -21.87 25.26 -8.34
CA GLU A 245 -22.28 26.08 -7.19
C GLU A 245 -23.76 26.41 -7.37
N GLU A 246 -24.65 25.71 -6.67
CA GLU A 246 -26.01 26.20 -6.44
C GLU A 246 -26.10 26.77 -5.02
N ASP A 247 -26.65 27.99 -4.95
CA ASP A 247 -26.67 28.88 -3.80
C ASP A 247 -27.28 28.28 -2.50
N GLU A 248 -26.67 28.69 -1.39
CA GLU A 248 -27.22 28.78 -0.01
C GLU A 248 -27.57 27.51 0.81
N ILE A 249 -27.31 26.29 0.34
CA ILE A 249 -27.45 25.10 1.20
C ILE A 249 -26.16 24.26 1.15
N ASN A 250 -25.56 24.03 2.32
CA ASN A 250 -24.32 23.28 2.56
C ASN A 250 -24.43 21.77 2.24
N GLU A 251 -25.03 21.40 1.11
CA GLU A 251 -25.05 20.03 0.59
C GLU A 251 -24.39 20.05 -0.79
N TYR A 252 -23.15 19.56 -0.84
CA TYR A 252 -22.40 19.39 -2.08
C TYR A 252 -22.99 18.21 -2.85
N ASP A 253 -23.82 18.51 -3.85
CA ASP A 253 -24.51 17.51 -4.66
C ASP A 253 -23.59 16.94 -5.75
N PHE A 254 -23.30 15.63 -5.68
CA PHE A 254 -22.64 14.87 -6.75
C PHE A 254 -23.62 14.65 -7.90
N ARG A 255 -23.27 15.08 -9.12
CA ARG A 255 -24.03 14.74 -10.34
C ARG A 255 -23.12 14.15 -11.40
N MET A 256 -23.33 12.86 -11.70
CA MET A 256 -22.74 12.17 -12.84
C MET A 256 -23.63 12.36 -14.06
N ILE A 257 -23.14 13.08 -15.08
CA ILE A 257 -23.85 13.22 -16.36
C ILE A 257 -23.34 12.12 -17.29
N VAL A 258 -24.20 11.15 -17.60
CA VAL A 258 -23.90 10.08 -18.57
C VAL A 258 -24.51 10.45 -19.91
N TRP A 259 -23.66 10.65 -20.91
CA TRP A 259 -24.13 10.90 -22.28
C TRP A 259 -24.54 9.57 -22.93
N GLU A 260 -25.79 9.47 -23.41
CA GLU A 260 -26.16 8.37 -24.29
C GLU A 260 -25.63 8.64 -25.71
N PHE A 261 -24.86 7.69 -26.23
CA PHE A 261 -24.42 7.70 -27.62
C PHE A 261 -25.66 7.53 -28.50
N GLN A 262 -26.06 8.58 -29.22
CA GLN A 262 -27.05 8.46 -30.30
C GLN A 262 -26.29 8.16 -31.60
N GLU A 263 -26.42 6.94 -32.11
CA GLU A 263 -26.02 6.63 -33.49
C GLU A 263 -26.84 7.52 -34.45
N GLN A 264 -26.14 8.33 -35.25
CA GLN A 264 -26.70 8.99 -36.44
C GLN A 264 -26.59 8.08 -37.67
#